data_AF-A0A3C1SD60-F1
#
_entry.id   AF-A0A3C1SD60-F1
#
_cell.length_a   1.000
_cell.length_b   1.000
_cell.length_c   1.000
_cell.angle_alpha   90.00
_cell.angle_beta   90.00
_cell.angle_gamma   90.00
#
_symmetry.space_group_name_H-M   'P 1'
#
loop_
_entity.id
_entity.type
_entity.pdbx_description
1 polymer ?
#
loop_
_entity_poly.entity_id
_entity_poly.type
_entity_poly.pdbx_seq_one_letter_code
_entity_poly.pdbx_strand_id
1 'polypeptide(L)'
;MPDDGDAQTISDELKFSDNESQVMFRQGIRHVARLIKSEPDKPVSAPFRLGLSEYGILENLKLVTNSRQTPAPDEIEIEVMAAGLNFRDVLTALGMLTKNNPDEQRFGFECAGKVAAIGKEVSHFKLGDEVISAPVAGTLASFVTVKADFAAPKPEGMSFEQAAAIPLAYLTAYHALHNIAKIRPGDRVLIHAAAGGVGLAAIRIARRAGAEIFATASPGKWEFLKSIGIRNIMNSRTTEFADQLA
;
A
#
# COMPACT_ATOMS: atom_id res chain seq x y z
N MET A 1 -23.09 15.74 -0.10
CA MET A 1 -23.66 17.08 -0.23
C MET A 1 -22.60 18.06 0.22
N PRO A 2 -22.34 19.17 -0.48
CA PRO A 2 -21.54 20.26 0.08
C PRO A 2 -22.18 20.68 1.41
N ASP A 3 -21.37 20.95 2.42
CA ASP A 3 -21.85 21.44 3.72
C ASP A 3 -22.28 22.90 3.59
N ASP A 4 -23.10 23.44 4.51
CA ASP A 4 -23.56 24.84 4.44
C ASP A 4 -22.38 25.83 4.43
N GLY A 5 -21.23 25.44 5.00
CA GLY A 5 -19.97 26.17 4.93
C GLY A 5 -19.35 26.26 3.53
N ASP A 6 -19.62 25.30 2.64
CA ASP A 6 -19.10 25.31 1.26
C ASP A 6 -19.80 26.39 0.42
N ALA A 7 -21.12 26.57 0.61
CA ALA A 7 -21.90 27.58 -0.10
C ALA A 7 -21.48 29.01 0.26
N GLN A 8 -21.25 29.25 1.56
CA GLN A 8 -20.76 30.54 2.04
C GLN A 8 -19.35 30.83 1.50
N THR A 9 -18.46 29.83 1.53
CA THR A 9 -17.09 29.93 0.99
C THR A 9 -17.09 30.31 -0.50
N ILE A 10 -17.95 29.68 -1.30
CA ILE A 10 -18.10 30.01 -2.73
C ILE A 10 -18.65 31.42 -2.91
N SER A 11 -19.66 31.81 -2.13
CA SER A 11 -20.22 33.17 -2.17
C SER A 11 -19.16 34.23 -1.86
N ASP A 12 -18.32 33.98 -0.86
CA ASP A 12 -17.27 34.91 -0.44
C ASP A 12 -16.15 34.99 -1.48
N GLU A 13 -15.77 33.86 -2.08
CA GLU A 13 -14.82 33.83 -3.19
C GLU A 13 -15.31 34.61 -4.41
N LEU A 14 -16.59 34.47 -4.79
CA LEU A 14 -17.16 35.20 -5.93
C LEU A 14 -17.19 36.72 -5.71
N LYS A 15 -17.19 37.17 -4.45
CA LYS A 15 -17.10 38.59 -4.08
C LYS A 15 -15.65 39.05 -3.88
N PHE A 16 -14.74 38.10 -3.67
CA PHE A 16 -13.33 38.36 -3.47
C PHE A 16 -12.72 38.86 -4.78
N SER A 17 -12.14 40.06 -4.75
CA SER A 17 -11.57 40.69 -5.94
C SER A 17 -10.05 40.51 -5.93
N ASP A 18 -9.58 39.47 -6.61
CA ASP A 18 -8.18 39.30 -6.99
C ASP A 18 -8.05 38.85 -8.45
N ASN A 19 -6.82 38.62 -8.90
CA ASN A 19 -6.53 38.22 -10.28
C ASN A 19 -6.43 36.70 -10.45
N GLU A 20 -7.00 35.93 -9.53
CA GLU A 20 -6.91 34.48 -9.56
C GLU A 20 -8.00 33.88 -10.45
N SER A 21 -7.58 32.97 -11.33
CA SER A 21 -8.48 32.27 -12.25
C SER A 21 -8.69 30.79 -11.90
N GLN A 22 -7.91 30.26 -10.95
CA GLN A 22 -7.92 28.86 -10.54
C GLN A 22 -7.72 28.76 -9.04
N VAL A 23 -8.83 28.51 -8.33
CA VAL A 23 -8.89 28.52 -6.87
C VAL A 23 -9.46 27.20 -6.36
N MET A 24 -8.87 26.68 -5.29
CA MET A 24 -9.34 25.48 -4.60
C MET A 24 -9.42 25.74 -3.10
N PHE A 25 -10.55 25.41 -2.48
CA PHE A 25 -10.68 25.40 -1.03
C PHE A 25 -10.54 23.97 -0.48
N ARG A 26 -9.65 23.81 0.50
CA ARG A 26 -9.47 22.55 1.22
C ARG A 26 -9.32 22.84 2.70
N GLN A 27 -10.20 22.25 3.52
CA GLN A 27 -10.16 22.40 4.98
C GLN A 27 -10.13 23.88 5.43
N GLY A 28 -10.90 24.74 4.77
CA GLY A 28 -10.94 26.18 5.03
C GLY A 28 -9.74 26.98 4.49
N ILE A 29 -8.80 26.33 3.79
CA ILE A 29 -7.62 27.00 3.21
C ILE A 29 -7.86 27.24 1.72
N ARG A 30 -7.76 28.51 1.31
CA ARG A 30 -7.76 28.94 -0.09
C ARG A 30 -6.40 28.67 -0.73
N HIS A 31 -6.39 27.89 -1.81
CA HIS A 31 -5.22 27.60 -2.63
C HIS A 31 -5.41 28.22 -4.00
N VAL A 32 -4.33 28.73 -4.59
CA VAL A 32 -4.33 29.35 -5.93
C VAL A 32 -3.33 28.63 -6.82
N ALA A 33 -3.64 28.48 -8.11
CA ALA A 33 -2.74 27.84 -9.05
C ALA A 33 -1.60 28.78 -9.49
N ARG A 34 -0.39 28.25 -9.56
CA ARG A 34 0.79 28.94 -10.08
C ARG A 34 1.55 28.03 -11.02
N LEU A 35 1.87 28.54 -12.21
CA LEU A 35 2.83 27.90 -13.09
C LEU A 35 4.23 28.20 -12.56
N ILE A 36 4.92 27.16 -12.11
CA ILE A 36 6.33 27.22 -11.70
C ILE A 36 7.16 26.31 -12.59
N LYS A 37 8.42 26.68 -12.82
CA LYS A 37 9.37 25.79 -13.46
C LYS A 37 9.67 24.65 -12.49
N SER A 38 9.32 23.43 -12.86
CA SER A 38 9.74 22.22 -12.16
C SER A 38 10.93 21.63 -12.91
N GLU A 39 11.99 21.27 -12.20
CA GLU A 39 13.04 20.42 -12.72
C GLU A 39 12.67 18.98 -12.34
N PRO A 40 12.20 18.15 -13.29
CA PRO A 40 11.88 16.77 -12.97
C PRO A 40 13.14 16.05 -12.52
N ASP A 41 12.97 15.08 -11.61
CA ASP A 41 14.07 14.21 -11.22
C ASP A 41 14.70 13.58 -12.47
N LYS A 42 16.04 13.56 -12.51
CA LYS A 42 16.76 12.97 -13.64
C LYS A 42 16.42 11.48 -13.70
N PRO A 43 16.00 10.95 -14.86
CA PRO A 43 15.75 9.52 -15.01
C PRO A 43 17.04 8.76 -14.68
N VAL A 44 16.95 7.79 -13.77
CA VAL A 44 18.09 6.96 -13.41
C VAL A 44 18.27 5.92 -14.51
N SER A 45 19.34 6.03 -15.28
CA SER A 45 19.64 5.13 -16.42
C SER A 45 20.19 3.76 -16.00
N ALA A 46 20.66 3.65 -14.76
CA ALA A 46 21.12 2.40 -14.16
C ALA A 46 20.00 1.77 -13.31
N PRO A 47 20.06 0.45 -13.04
CA PRO A 47 19.19 -0.16 -12.04
C PRO A 47 19.25 0.62 -10.72
N PHE A 48 18.13 0.75 -10.03
CA PHE A 48 18.03 1.58 -8.83
C PHE A 48 17.11 0.96 -7.80
N ARG A 49 17.19 1.48 -6.57
CA ARG A 49 16.27 1.19 -5.48
C ARG A 49 16.03 2.42 -4.63
N LEU A 50 14.93 2.40 -3.88
CA LEU A 50 14.72 3.34 -2.81
C LEU A 50 15.73 3.07 -1.68
N GLY A 51 16.35 4.13 -1.20
CA GLY A 51 17.25 4.12 -0.07
C GLY A 51 17.03 5.35 0.79
N LEU A 52 17.81 5.45 1.86
CA LEU A 52 17.70 6.51 2.85
C LEU A 52 19.10 7.04 3.19
N SER A 53 19.28 8.36 3.18
CA SER A 53 20.55 8.96 3.66
C SER A 53 20.67 8.89 5.18
N GLU A 54 19.57 9.15 5.90
CA GLU A 54 19.50 9.14 7.36
C GLU A 54 18.05 8.92 7.82
N TYR A 55 17.86 8.22 8.94
CA TYR A 55 16.54 7.95 9.51
C TYR A 55 15.86 9.19 10.09
N GLY A 56 14.52 9.15 10.16
CA GLY A 56 13.71 10.07 11.00
C GLY A 56 12.88 11.09 10.23
N ILE A 57 13.28 11.46 9.01
CA ILE A 57 12.53 12.38 8.14
C ILE A 57 12.39 11.79 6.73
N LEU A 58 11.26 12.03 6.07
CA LEU A 58 10.94 11.40 4.79
C LEU A 58 11.70 12.05 3.61
N GLU A 59 12.15 13.28 3.77
CA GLU A 59 12.95 14.04 2.81
C GLU A 59 14.32 13.38 2.53
N ASN A 60 14.76 12.48 3.41
CA ASN A 60 15.99 11.71 3.24
C ASN A 60 15.84 10.50 2.31
N LEU A 61 14.63 10.21 1.84
CA LEU A 61 14.40 9.17 0.83
C LEU A 61 15.00 9.58 -0.51
N LYS A 62 15.76 8.68 -1.11
CA LYS A 62 16.43 8.92 -2.39
C LYS A 62 16.52 7.66 -3.22
N LEU A 63 16.57 7.83 -4.53
CA LEU A 63 16.96 6.76 -5.42
C LEU A 63 18.47 6.52 -5.32
N VAL A 64 18.85 5.28 -5.10
CA VAL A 64 20.24 4.83 -5.02
C VAL A 64 20.46 3.81 -6.14
N THR A 65 21.55 3.98 -6.88
CA THR A 65 21.97 3.00 -7.90
C THR A 65 22.13 1.62 -7.26
N ASN A 66 21.67 0.61 -7.98
CA ASN A 66 21.76 -0.79 -7.61
C ASN A 66 22.41 -1.59 -8.74
N SER A 67 22.89 -2.79 -8.42
CA SER A 67 23.40 -3.72 -9.42
C SER A 67 22.44 -4.91 -9.53
N ARG A 68 22.10 -5.27 -10.78
CA ARG A 68 21.36 -6.51 -11.06
C ARG A 68 22.13 -7.71 -10.53
N GLN A 69 21.40 -8.69 -10.03
CA GLN A 69 21.97 -9.91 -9.47
C GLN A 69 21.57 -11.07 -10.37
N THR A 70 22.53 -11.87 -10.81
CA THR A 70 22.23 -13.12 -11.50
C THR A 70 21.47 -14.04 -10.53
N PRO A 71 20.26 -14.53 -10.88
CA PRO A 71 19.50 -15.40 -9.99
C PRO A 71 20.28 -16.66 -9.61
N ALA A 72 20.16 -17.09 -8.35
CA ALA A 72 20.55 -18.43 -7.94
C ALA A 72 19.67 -19.49 -8.65
N PRO A 73 20.02 -20.79 -8.58
CA PRO A 73 19.30 -21.83 -9.32
C PRO A 73 17.78 -21.86 -9.09
N ASP A 74 17.31 -21.60 -7.87
CA ASP A 74 15.90 -21.60 -7.45
C ASP A 74 15.24 -20.20 -7.49
N GLU A 75 15.90 -19.21 -8.11
CA GLU A 75 15.46 -17.82 -8.11
C GLU A 75 15.04 -17.32 -9.50
N ILE A 76 14.29 -16.22 -9.50
CA ILE A 76 14.01 -15.40 -10.67
C ILE A 76 14.38 -13.94 -10.36
N GLU A 77 14.79 -13.19 -11.37
CA GLU A 77 14.85 -11.73 -11.29
C GLU A 77 13.59 -11.15 -11.92
N ILE A 78 12.98 -10.18 -11.25
CA ILE A 78 11.77 -9.48 -11.68
C ILE A 78 12.14 -8.04 -12.01
N GLU A 79 11.86 -7.59 -13.24
CA GLU A 79 11.75 -6.17 -13.58
C GLU A 79 10.47 -5.62 -12.94
N VAL A 80 10.63 -4.75 -11.95
CA VAL A 80 9.52 -4.25 -11.16
C VAL A 80 8.79 -3.16 -11.91
N MET A 81 7.51 -3.38 -12.18
CA MET A 81 6.63 -2.40 -12.83
C MET A 81 5.85 -1.58 -11.80
N ALA A 82 5.48 -2.20 -10.67
CA ALA A 82 4.86 -1.54 -9.53
C ALA A 82 5.21 -2.27 -8.23
N ALA A 83 5.30 -1.52 -7.13
CA ALA A 83 5.57 -2.06 -5.79
C ALA A 83 4.54 -1.55 -4.79
N GLY A 84 4.12 -2.41 -3.87
CA GLY A 84 3.20 -2.05 -2.79
C GLY A 84 3.93 -1.31 -1.68
N LEU A 85 3.38 -0.17 -1.24
CA LEU A 85 3.88 0.58 -0.09
C LEU A 85 3.11 0.17 1.17
N ASN A 86 3.82 -0.24 2.20
CA ASN A 86 3.24 -0.72 3.45
C ASN A 86 3.57 0.21 4.61
N PHE A 87 2.77 0.17 5.68
CA PHE A 87 3.01 0.99 6.89
C PHE A 87 4.38 0.67 7.52
N ARG A 88 4.87 -0.56 7.32
CA ARG A 88 6.22 -0.97 7.69
C ARG A 88 7.29 -0.08 7.05
N ASP A 89 7.16 0.27 5.77
CA ASP A 89 8.12 1.12 5.06
C ASP A 89 8.23 2.51 5.71
N VAL A 90 7.09 3.08 6.10
CA VAL A 90 7.03 4.36 6.80
C VAL A 90 7.73 4.28 8.17
N LEU A 91 7.44 3.24 8.95
CA LEU A 91 8.09 3.05 10.25
C LEU A 91 9.60 2.82 10.13
N THR A 92 10.04 2.13 9.07
CA THR A 92 11.47 1.99 8.74
C THR A 92 12.09 3.35 8.43
N ALA A 93 11.48 4.15 7.55
CA ALA A 93 12.01 5.47 7.18
C ALA A 93 12.12 6.42 8.40
N LEU A 94 11.16 6.36 9.32
CA LEU A 94 11.14 7.14 10.55
C LEU A 94 12.07 6.60 11.65
N GLY A 95 12.82 5.54 11.38
CA GLY A 95 13.78 4.97 12.33
C GLY A 95 13.14 4.17 13.48
N MET A 96 11.84 3.86 13.40
CA MET A 96 11.08 3.23 14.48
C MET A 96 11.26 1.70 14.54
N LEU A 97 11.86 1.10 13.50
CA LEU A 97 12.12 -0.35 13.39
C LEU A 97 13.62 -0.70 13.40
N THR A 98 14.51 0.26 13.67
CA THR A 98 15.98 0.22 13.49
C THR A 98 16.78 -0.61 14.49
N LYS A 99 16.12 -1.39 15.34
CA LYS A 99 16.83 -2.02 16.46
C LYS A 99 17.47 -3.36 16.16
N ASN A 100 17.28 -4.00 14.99
CA ASN A 100 17.57 -5.44 14.89
C ASN A 100 17.88 -6.05 13.49
N ASN A 101 18.17 -5.32 12.41
CA ASN A 101 18.51 -6.02 11.15
C ASN A 101 19.46 -5.29 10.16
N PRO A 102 20.59 -5.88 9.73
CA PRO A 102 21.44 -5.31 8.67
C PRO A 102 20.77 -5.08 7.30
N ASP A 103 19.58 -5.62 7.03
CA ASP A 103 18.77 -5.33 5.83
C ASP A 103 17.94 -4.02 5.93
N GLU A 104 18.15 -3.21 6.97
CA GLU A 104 17.29 -2.11 7.44
C GLU A 104 17.00 -0.96 6.44
N GLN A 105 17.64 -0.92 5.26
CA GLN A 105 17.34 0.07 4.21
C GLN A 105 16.69 -0.53 2.94
N ARG A 106 16.19 -1.77 3.00
CA ARG A 106 15.43 -2.37 1.91
C ARG A 106 13.94 -2.06 2.07
N PHE A 107 13.47 -1.09 1.30
CA PHE A 107 12.06 -0.72 1.26
C PHE A 107 11.27 -1.58 0.26
N GLY A 108 9.98 -1.77 0.54
CA GLY A 108 9.07 -2.57 -0.26
C GLY A 108 9.11 -4.03 0.16
N PHE A 109 7.92 -4.62 0.26
CA PHE A 109 7.71 -6.01 0.71
C PHE A 109 6.91 -6.87 -0.28
N GLU A 110 6.49 -6.25 -1.39
CA GLU A 110 5.73 -6.86 -2.47
C GLU A 110 5.89 -6.08 -3.78
N CYS A 111 5.74 -6.75 -4.92
CA CYS A 111 5.68 -6.11 -6.23
C CYS A 111 4.85 -6.88 -7.25
N ALA A 112 4.57 -6.21 -8.36
CA ALA A 112 4.18 -6.80 -9.62
C ALA A 112 5.18 -6.39 -10.71
N GLY A 113 5.52 -7.32 -11.59
CA GLY A 113 6.54 -7.09 -12.59
C GLY A 113 6.63 -8.17 -13.65
N LYS A 114 7.72 -8.16 -14.40
CA LYS A 114 8.02 -9.14 -15.45
C LYS A 114 9.27 -9.93 -15.14
N VAL A 115 9.26 -11.22 -15.41
CA VAL A 115 10.46 -12.06 -15.23
C VAL A 115 11.56 -11.63 -16.21
N ALA A 116 12.68 -11.16 -15.68
CA ALA A 116 13.82 -10.63 -16.42
C ALA A 116 15.00 -11.61 -16.52
N ALA A 117 15.14 -12.53 -15.57
CA ALA A 117 16.13 -13.61 -15.59
C ALA A 117 15.62 -14.81 -14.76
N ILE A 118 16.12 -16.01 -15.05
CA ILE A 118 15.64 -17.26 -14.45
C ILE A 118 16.83 -18.15 -14.05
N GLY A 119 16.79 -18.67 -12.84
CA GLY A 119 17.70 -19.68 -12.32
C GLY A 119 17.53 -21.04 -12.99
N LYS A 120 18.61 -21.80 -13.11
CA LYS A 120 18.63 -23.07 -13.86
C LYS A 120 17.66 -24.17 -13.37
N GLU A 121 17.18 -24.10 -12.12
CA GLU A 121 16.26 -25.08 -11.52
C GLU A 121 14.79 -24.63 -11.57
N VAL A 122 14.52 -23.40 -12.03
CA VAL A 122 13.16 -22.87 -12.19
C VAL A 122 12.61 -23.26 -13.56
N SER A 123 11.52 -24.03 -13.58
CA SER A 123 10.89 -24.54 -14.80
C SER A 123 9.47 -24.02 -15.08
N HIS A 124 8.83 -23.40 -14.08
CA HIS A 124 7.42 -22.98 -14.13
C HIS A 124 7.22 -21.50 -14.51
N PHE A 125 8.30 -20.75 -14.74
CA PHE A 125 8.29 -19.38 -15.26
C PHE A 125 9.08 -19.27 -16.56
N LYS A 126 8.76 -18.27 -17.37
CA LYS A 126 9.45 -17.89 -18.61
C LYS A 126 9.81 -16.41 -18.59
N LEU A 127 10.82 -16.04 -19.38
CA LEU A 127 11.19 -14.63 -19.56
C LEU A 127 10.00 -13.85 -20.10
N GLY A 128 9.71 -12.71 -19.48
CA GLY A 128 8.59 -11.84 -19.82
C GLY A 128 7.27 -12.18 -19.14
N ASP A 129 7.17 -13.30 -18.40
CA ASP A 129 5.95 -13.63 -17.64
C ASP A 129 5.61 -12.51 -16.65
N GLU A 130 4.34 -12.12 -16.61
CA GLU A 130 3.84 -11.16 -15.63
C GLU A 130 3.59 -11.85 -14.29
N VAL A 131 4.22 -11.36 -13.23
CA VAL A 131 4.19 -11.98 -11.91
C VAL A 131 3.88 -10.97 -10.82
N ILE A 132 3.36 -11.48 -9.70
CA ILE A 132 3.34 -10.82 -8.40
C ILE A 132 4.28 -11.57 -7.45
N SER A 133 4.89 -10.87 -6.49
CA SER A 133 5.77 -11.49 -5.50
C SER A 133 5.62 -10.87 -4.12
N ALA A 134 5.55 -11.72 -3.09
CA ALA A 134 5.59 -11.38 -1.67
C ALA A 134 5.71 -12.65 -0.80
N PRO A 135 6.21 -12.56 0.46
CA PRO A 135 6.85 -11.40 1.06
C PRO A 135 8.33 -11.33 0.65
N VAL A 136 8.76 -10.21 0.08
CA VAL A 136 10.13 -10.01 -0.41
C VAL A 136 10.62 -8.61 -0.06
N ALA A 137 11.72 -8.49 0.68
CA ALA A 137 12.28 -7.18 1.00
C ALA A 137 13.02 -6.55 -0.19
N GLY A 138 12.89 -5.23 -0.35
CA GLY A 138 13.63 -4.47 -1.36
C GLY A 138 12.91 -4.34 -2.70
N THR A 139 11.59 -4.51 -2.73
CA THR A 139 10.79 -4.44 -3.96
C THR A 139 10.54 -3.02 -4.44
N LEU A 140 10.78 -1.99 -3.62
CA LEU A 140 10.86 -0.59 -4.09
C LEU A 140 12.20 -0.38 -4.83
N ALA A 141 12.36 -1.07 -5.95
CA ALA A 141 13.53 -1.11 -6.81
C ALA A 141 13.11 -1.31 -8.26
N SER A 142 14.01 -1.07 -9.21
CA SER A 142 13.76 -1.34 -10.64
C SER A 142 13.85 -2.84 -10.96
N PHE A 143 14.67 -3.58 -10.21
CA PHE A 143 14.80 -5.05 -10.31
C PHE A 143 14.90 -5.65 -8.91
N VAL A 144 14.33 -6.84 -8.73
CA VAL A 144 14.44 -7.63 -7.49
C VAL A 144 14.61 -9.10 -7.82
N THR A 145 15.55 -9.77 -7.13
CA THR A 145 15.77 -11.21 -7.26
C THR A 145 15.12 -11.93 -6.08
N VAL A 146 14.33 -12.96 -6.37
CA VAL A 146 13.47 -13.65 -5.40
C VAL A 146 13.49 -15.15 -5.67
N LYS A 147 13.26 -15.95 -4.62
CA LYS A 147 12.94 -17.37 -4.80
C LYS A 147 11.68 -17.50 -5.65
N ALA A 148 11.70 -18.43 -6.61
CA ALA A 148 10.57 -18.66 -7.49
C ALA A 148 9.27 -18.99 -6.72
N ASP A 149 9.39 -19.68 -5.58
CA ASP A 149 8.26 -20.02 -4.69
C ASP A 149 7.57 -18.80 -4.04
N PHE A 150 8.22 -17.62 -4.05
CA PHE A 150 7.62 -16.37 -3.59
C PHE A 150 7.02 -15.55 -4.73
N ALA A 151 6.94 -16.10 -5.93
CA ALA A 151 6.28 -15.49 -7.07
C ALA A 151 5.06 -16.32 -7.51
N ALA A 152 4.05 -15.62 -8.03
CA ALA A 152 2.89 -16.23 -8.65
C ALA A 152 2.51 -15.45 -9.92
N PRO A 153 1.82 -16.07 -10.89
CA PRO A 153 1.32 -15.35 -12.05
C PRO A 153 0.45 -14.16 -11.64
N LYS A 154 0.67 -13.02 -12.28
CA LYS A 154 -0.17 -11.84 -12.10
C LYS A 154 -1.59 -12.16 -12.58
N PRO A 155 -2.64 -11.80 -11.83
CA PRO A 155 -4.01 -11.97 -12.30
C PRO A 155 -4.25 -11.29 -13.66
N GLU A 156 -4.92 -12.01 -14.55
CA GLU A 156 -5.29 -11.49 -15.88
C GLU A 156 -6.24 -10.31 -15.74
N GLY A 157 -6.11 -9.31 -16.62
CA GLY A 157 -6.97 -8.13 -16.66
C GLY A 157 -6.68 -7.06 -15.58
N MET A 158 -5.74 -7.28 -14.67
CA MET A 158 -5.27 -6.25 -13.74
C MET A 158 -4.09 -5.47 -14.31
N SER A 159 -3.98 -4.19 -13.95
CA SER A 159 -2.72 -3.45 -14.14
C SER A 159 -1.65 -3.93 -13.15
N PHE A 160 -0.38 -3.55 -13.36
CA PHE A 160 0.69 -3.87 -12.41
C PHE A 160 0.45 -3.21 -11.05
N GLU A 161 -0.05 -1.96 -11.02
CA GLU A 161 -0.36 -1.21 -9.80
C GLU A 161 -1.48 -1.88 -9.00
N GLN A 162 -2.54 -2.33 -9.68
CA GLN A 162 -3.62 -3.08 -9.05
C GLN A 162 -3.11 -4.40 -8.47
N ALA A 163 -2.29 -5.12 -9.24
CA ALA A 163 -1.77 -6.41 -8.83
C ALA A 163 -0.78 -6.28 -7.66
N ALA A 164 0.06 -5.24 -7.62
CA ALA A 164 1.02 -5.00 -6.55
C ALA A 164 0.37 -4.65 -5.19
N ALA A 165 -0.91 -4.27 -5.17
CA ALA A 165 -1.65 -3.93 -3.95
C ALA A 165 -2.30 -5.15 -3.25
N ILE A 166 -2.15 -6.36 -3.80
CA ILE A 166 -2.82 -7.58 -3.34
C ILE A 166 -1.95 -8.42 -2.38
N PRO A 167 -0.71 -8.81 -2.75
CA PRO A 167 -0.05 -9.98 -2.18
C PRO A 167 0.07 -9.95 -0.65
N LEU A 168 0.73 -8.95 -0.08
CA LEU A 168 1.10 -8.92 1.33
C LEU A 168 -0.13 -8.72 2.22
N ALA A 169 -1.04 -7.84 1.82
CA ALA A 169 -2.28 -7.59 2.56
C ALA A 169 -3.16 -8.85 2.63
N TYR A 170 -3.35 -9.54 1.50
CA TYR A 170 -4.17 -10.75 1.45
C TYR A 170 -3.47 -11.96 2.06
N LEU A 171 -2.16 -12.15 1.86
CA LEU A 171 -1.41 -13.22 2.53
C LEU A 171 -1.49 -13.06 4.05
N THR A 172 -1.31 -11.85 4.57
CA THR A 172 -1.41 -11.56 6.01
C THR A 172 -2.80 -11.89 6.54
N ALA A 173 -3.85 -11.36 5.90
CA ALA A 173 -5.22 -11.56 6.34
C ALA A 173 -5.66 -13.03 6.20
N TYR A 174 -5.26 -13.71 5.13
CA TYR A 174 -5.60 -15.12 4.89
C TYR A 174 -4.89 -16.01 5.89
N HIS A 175 -3.59 -15.80 6.10
CA HIS A 175 -2.84 -16.56 7.08
C HIS A 175 -3.43 -16.38 8.50
N ALA A 176 -3.71 -15.14 8.90
CA ALA A 176 -4.27 -14.85 10.22
C ALA A 176 -5.68 -15.45 10.42
N LEU A 177 -6.60 -15.20 9.50
CA LEU A 177 -8.01 -15.59 9.67
C LEU A 177 -8.26 -17.05 9.30
N HIS A 178 -7.69 -17.55 8.21
CA HIS A 178 -7.94 -18.89 7.72
C HIS A 178 -7.00 -19.93 8.33
N ASN A 179 -5.69 -19.70 8.30
CA ASN A 179 -4.72 -20.72 8.75
C ASN A 179 -4.61 -20.79 10.28
N ILE A 180 -4.50 -19.63 10.94
CA ILE A 180 -4.34 -19.54 12.40
C ILE A 180 -5.70 -19.61 13.10
N ALA A 181 -6.58 -18.62 12.87
CA ALA A 181 -7.85 -18.52 13.60
C ALA A 181 -8.90 -19.53 13.13
N LYS A 182 -8.74 -20.09 11.91
CA LYS A 182 -9.65 -21.07 11.30
C LYS A 182 -11.11 -20.61 11.32
N ILE A 183 -11.32 -19.34 10.94
CA ILE A 183 -12.62 -18.67 10.95
C ILE A 183 -13.70 -19.46 10.21
N ARG A 184 -14.90 -19.51 10.77
CA ARG A 184 -16.05 -20.30 10.31
C ARG A 184 -17.30 -19.42 10.12
N PRO A 185 -18.31 -19.95 9.41
CA PRO A 185 -19.61 -19.29 9.35
C PRO A 185 -20.19 -19.06 10.74
N GLY A 186 -20.67 -17.85 11.00
CA GLY A 186 -21.25 -17.45 12.30
C GLY A 186 -20.24 -16.95 13.34
N ASP A 187 -18.94 -17.06 13.10
CA ASP A 187 -17.95 -16.43 13.97
C ASP A 187 -18.07 -14.91 13.94
N ARG A 188 -17.76 -14.25 15.06
CA ARG A 188 -17.67 -12.78 15.15
C ARG A 188 -16.20 -12.37 15.09
N VAL A 189 -15.87 -11.43 14.20
CA VAL A 189 -14.50 -10.93 14.04
C VAL A 189 -14.44 -9.41 14.18
N LEU A 190 -13.51 -8.93 15.01
CA LEU A 190 -13.17 -7.52 15.13
C LEU A 190 -11.95 -7.20 14.25
N ILE A 191 -12.13 -6.31 13.27
CA ILE A 191 -11.10 -5.87 12.34
C ILE A 191 -10.74 -4.42 12.66
N HIS A 192 -9.57 -4.21 13.27
CA HIS A 192 -9.04 -2.88 13.50
C HIS A 192 -8.46 -2.25 12.22
N ALA A 193 -8.50 -0.92 12.16
CA ALA A 193 -8.03 -0.15 11.01
C ALA A 193 -8.62 -0.67 9.67
N ALA A 194 -9.91 -1.00 9.68
CA ALA A 194 -10.58 -1.77 8.63
C ALA A 194 -10.54 -1.15 7.23
N ALA A 195 -10.34 0.17 7.17
CA ALA A 195 -10.19 0.93 5.91
C ALA A 195 -8.74 0.97 5.38
N GLY A 196 -7.79 0.24 5.99
CA GLY A 196 -6.44 0.03 5.48
C GLY A 196 -6.32 -1.23 4.61
N GLY A 197 -5.18 -1.44 3.95
CA GLY A 197 -4.98 -2.57 3.03
C GLY A 197 -5.29 -3.95 3.63
N VAL A 198 -4.65 -4.27 4.77
CA VAL A 198 -4.90 -5.54 5.50
C VAL A 198 -6.35 -5.60 6.00
N GLY A 199 -6.90 -4.49 6.49
CA GLY A 199 -8.28 -4.42 6.97
C GLY A 199 -9.30 -4.74 5.89
N LEU A 200 -9.10 -4.21 4.68
CA LEU A 200 -9.96 -4.48 3.53
C LEU A 200 -9.82 -5.94 3.04
N ALA A 201 -8.60 -6.49 3.02
CA ALA A 201 -8.40 -7.91 2.71
C ALA A 201 -9.09 -8.81 3.75
N ALA A 202 -8.95 -8.50 5.05
CA ALA A 202 -9.59 -9.21 6.14
C ALA A 202 -11.12 -9.18 6.04
N ILE A 203 -11.72 -8.04 5.68
CA ILE A 203 -13.16 -7.93 5.41
C ILE A 203 -13.59 -8.92 4.32
N ARG A 204 -12.84 -9.00 3.21
CA ARG A 204 -13.19 -9.90 2.09
C ARG A 204 -13.11 -11.36 2.51
N ILE A 205 -12.08 -11.73 3.26
CA ILE A 205 -11.87 -13.10 3.73
C ILE A 205 -12.92 -13.49 4.78
N ALA A 206 -13.21 -12.62 5.75
CA ALA A 206 -14.23 -12.85 6.77
C ALA A 206 -15.64 -13.00 6.14
N ARG A 207 -15.97 -12.18 5.14
CA ARG A 207 -17.23 -12.33 4.38
C ARG A 207 -17.31 -13.66 3.66
N ARG A 208 -16.23 -14.07 2.98
CA ARG A 208 -16.17 -15.36 2.29
C ARG A 208 -16.35 -16.54 3.27
N ALA A 209 -15.89 -16.40 4.50
CA ALA A 209 -16.08 -17.39 5.55
C ALA A 209 -17.48 -17.37 6.18
N GLY A 210 -18.32 -16.36 5.90
CA GLY A 210 -19.63 -16.21 6.52
C GLY A 210 -19.58 -15.69 7.96
N ALA A 211 -18.50 -14.98 8.34
CA ALA A 211 -18.36 -14.38 9.66
C ALA A 211 -19.06 -13.02 9.75
N GLU A 212 -19.52 -12.68 10.96
CA GLU A 212 -20.03 -11.35 11.29
C GLU A 212 -18.87 -10.39 11.58
N ILE A 213 -18.87 -9.24 10.90
CA ILE A 213 -17.77 -8.29 10.95
C ILE A 213 -18.11 -7.09 11.83
N PHE A 214 -17.22 -6.83 12.78
CA PHE A 214 -17.10 -5.60 13.54
C PHE A 214 -15.83 -4.89 13.10
N ALA A 215 -15.89 -3.58 12.87
CA ALA A 215 -14.78 -2.84 12.31
C ALA A 215 -14.46 -1.59 13.13
N THR A 216 -13.18 -1.25 13.27
CA THR A 216 -12.79 0.09 13.73
C THR A 216 -12.07 0.87 12.64
N ALA A 217 -12.38 2.16 12.54
CA ALA A 217 -11.68 3.11 11.68
C ALA A 217 -11.80 4.55 12.21
N SER A 218 -10.98 5.46 11.68
CA SER A 218 -11.16 6.89 11.93
C SER A 218 -12.50 7.37 11.35
N PRO A 219 -13.25 8.29 12.00
CA PRO A 219 -14.57 8.74 11.57
C PRO A 219 -14.67 9.13 10.08
N GLY A 220 -13.68 9.86 9.55
CA GLY A 220 -13.65 10.26 8.14
C GLY A 220 -13.60 9.11 7.11
N LYS A 221 -13.40 7.86 7.55
CA LYS A 221 -13.39 6.66 6.68
C LYS A 221 -14.66 5.82 6.82
N TRP A 222 -15.60 6.21 7.68
CA TRP A 222 -16.78 5.41 7.98
C TRP A 222 -17.73 5.31 6.79
N GLU A 223 -17.94 6.40 6.04
CA GLU A 223 -18.81 6.38 4.85
C GLU A 223 -18.30 5.40 3.78
N PHE A 224 -16.98 5.29 3.61
CA PHE A 224 -16.41 4.27 2.73
C PHE A 224 -16.67 2.84 3.24
N LEU A 225 -16.52 2.60 4.54
CA LEU A 225 -16.81 1.27 5.11
C LEU A 225 -18.31 0.92 5.01
N LYS A 226 -19.20 1.89 5.21
CA LYS A 226 -20.65 1.74 4.99
C LYS A 226 -20.96 1.44 3.53
N SER A 227 -20.33 2.14 2.58
CA SER A 227 -20.59 1.94 1.14
C SER A 227 -20.18 0.56 0.65
N ILE A 228 -19.18 -0.07 1.28
CA ILE A 228 -18.82 -1.48 1.02
C ILE A 228 -19.63 -2.46 1.86
N GLY A 229 -20.63 -2.01 2.63
CA GLY A 229 -21.60 -2.84 3.36
C GLY A 229 -21.20 -3.25 4.78
N ILE A 230 -20.29 -2.54 5.44
CA ILE A 230 -19.99 -2.75 6.87
C ILE A 230 -21.01 -1.99 7.71
N ARG A 231 -21.68 -2.69 8.63
CA ARG A 231 -22.72 -2.12 9.48
C ARG A 231 -22.18 -1.68 10.84
N ASN A 232 -21.38 -2.53 11.48
CA ASN A 232 -20.84 -2.31 12.81
C ASN A 232 -19.48 -1.60 12.72
N ILE A 233 -19.50 -0.27 12.73
CA ILE A 233 -18.28 0.57 12.61
C ILE A 233 -18.11 1.40 13.88
N MET A 234 -16.92 1.35 14.46
CA MET A 234 -16.57 2.03 15.71
C MET A 234 -15.27 2.85 15.55
N ASN A 235 -14.98 3.71 16.52
CA ASN A 235 -13.84 4.64 16.42
C ASN A 235 -12.52 3.90 16.73
N SER A 236 -11.56 3.96 15.79
CA SER A 236 -10.23 3.35 16.00
C SER A 236 -9.28 4.16 16.87
N ARG A 237 -9.70 5.34 17.36
CA ARG A 237 -8.88 6.24 18.18
C ARG A 237 -9.35 6.31 19.64
N THR A 238 -10.40 5.59 19.99
CA THR A 238 -10.90 5.46 21.37
C THR A 238 -10.98 3.99 21.73
N THR A 239 -11.16 3.70 23.03
CA THR A 239 -11.37 2.34 23.54
C THR A 239 -12.84 1.97 23.72
N GLU A 240 -13.76 2.89 23.40
CA GLU A 240 -15.22 2.74 23.58
C GLU A 240 -15.82 1.60 22.73
N PHE A 241 -15.10 1.16 21.69
CA PHE A 241 -15.50 -0.02 20.92
C PHE A 241 -15.62 -1.28 21.79
N ALA A 242 -14.90 -1.35 22.91
CA ALA A 242 -14.98 -2.48 23.83
C ALA A 242 -16.38 -2.60 24.46
N ASP A 243 -16.96 -1.48 24.91
CA ASP A 243 -18.30 -1.46 25.50
C ASP A 243 -19.40 -1.63 24.44
N GLN A 244 -19.15 -1.14 23.22
CA GLN A 244 -20.09 -1.27 22.08
C GLN A 244 -20.17 -2.71 21.54
N LEU A 245 -19.20 -3.57 21.89
CA LEU A 245 -19.15 -4.98 21.52
C LEU A 245 -19.75 -5.91 22.59
N ALA A 246 -20.00 -5.39 23.80
CA ALA A 246 -20.47 -6.15 24.96
C ALA A 246 -21.91 -6.64 24.79
#